data_AF-A0A4Q3FP07-F1
#
_entry.id   AF-A0A4Q3FP07-F1
#
_cell.length_a   1.000
_cell.length_b   1.000
_cell.length_c   1.000
_cell.angle_alpha   90.00
_cell.angle_beta   90.00
_cell.angle_gamma   90.00
#
_symmetry.space_group_name_H-M   'P 1'
#
loop_
_entity.id
_entity.type
_entity.pdbx_description
1 polymer ?
#
loop_
_entity_poly.entity_id
_entity_poly.type
_entity_poly.pdbx_seq_one_letter_code
_entity_poly.pdbx_strand_id
1 'polypeptide(L)'
;MNTFCLWITAENLLMVQFWLAWWFYLLILVLALTGGYVFYSININKALHEVADLERQLLERTELLSYSKLSAQKAREDAASANQNKSALLSKISHDIRTPMNTIMGMASLLNETQLNPEQHEYGSTILSSGENLLAIINEILMNDILEYSKMESGRELEAKDFDLRTNIEEVFEVFAQKASLKNIELIYLVEPDVPVQLTGDALRLRQILINLVENAFTSITSGEIFI
;
A
#
# COMPACT_ATOMS: atom_id res chain seq x y z
N MET A 1 -9.98 115.73 23.20
CA MET A 1 -11.34 116.11 23.61
C MET A 1 -12.27 115.45 22.60
N ASN A 2 -13.09 114.44 22.87
CA ASN A 2 -13.46 113.76 24.11
C ASN A 2 -14.07 112.38 23.73
N THR A 3 -13.80 111.40 24.60
CA THR A 3 -14.69 110.30 25.04
C THR A 3 -15.29 109.35 23.98
N PHE A 4 -14.79 108.12 23.84
CA PHE A 4 -15.10 106.94 24.67
C PHE A 4 -16.59 106.54 24.62
N CYS A 5 -16.86 105.45 23.91
CA CYS A 5 -17.62 104.26 24.36
C CYS A 5 -19.02 104.46 24.96
N LEU A 6 -20.06 103.89 24.31
CA LEU A 6 -21.36 103.40 24.85
C LEU A 6 -22.37 103.40 23.68
N TRP A 7 -22.78 102.29 23.04
CA TRP A 7 -23.33 101.05 23.58
C TRP A 7 -23.14 99.91 22.55
N ILE A 8 -22.20 99.00 22.82
CA ILE A 8 -22.33 97.61 22.35
C ILE A 8 -23.04 96.90 23.50
N THR A 9 -24.28 96.49 23.27
CA THR A 9 -25.10 95.74 24.23
C THR A 9 -24.39 94.44 24.62
N ALA A 10 -24.18 94.26 25.92
CA ALA A 10 -23.46 93.14 26.53
C ALA A 10 -24.22 91.79 26.50
N GLU A 11 -25.29 91.67 25.71
CA GLU A 11 -26.06 90.42 25.59
C GLU A 11 -25.62 89.55 24.40
N ASN A 12 -24.77 90.04 23.49
CA ASN A 12 -24.32 89.29 22.31
C ASN A 12 -22.84 88.83 22.33
N LEU A 13 -22.10 89.04 23.42
CA LEU A 13 -20.68 88.63 23.49
C LEU A 13 -20.47 87.15 23.89
N LEU A 14 -21.55 86.43 24.24
CA LEU A 14 -21.50 85.01 24.63
C LEU A 14 -21.68 84.03 23.47
N MET A 15 -21.74 84.51 22.22
CA MET A 15 -21.89 83.68 21.02
C MET A 15 -20.81 83.99 19.97
N VAL A 16 -19.55 84.13 20.36
CA VAL A 16 -18.49 83.73 19.42
C VAL A 16 -18.67 82.23 19.27
N GLN A 17 -19.33 81.88 18.17
CA GLN A 17 -19.54 80.53 17.71
C GLN A 17 -18.20 79.77 17.77
N PHE A 18 -17.97 79.01 18.86
CA PHE A 18 -16.68 78.39 19.16
C PHE A 18 -16.18 77.48 18.03
N TRP A 19 -17.11 77.04 17.18
CA TRP A 19 -16.85 76.27 15.97
C TRP A 19 -16.15 77.02 14.85
N LEU A 20 -16.06 78.36 14.87
CA LEU A 20 -15.29 79.15 13.89
C LEU A 20 -13.80 79.29 14.25
N ALA A 21 -13.38 78.85 15.44
CA ALA A 21 -11.99 78.98 15.86
C ALA A 21 -11.11 77.84 15.30
N TRP A 22 -9.92 78.19 14.78
CA TRP A 22 -8.99 77.23 14.16
C TRP A 22 -8.56 76.08 15.09
N TRP A 23 -8.46 76.34 16.40
CA TRP A 23 -8.08 75.33 17.40
C TRP A 23 -9.13 74.22 17.56
N PHE A 24 -10.42 74.51 17.31
CA PHE A 24 -11.50 73.53 17.40
C PHE A 24 -11.40 72.49 16.28
N TYR A 25 -11.11 72.92 15.04
CA TYR A 25 -10.85 72.03 13.91
C TYR A 25 -9.58 71.19 14.10
N LEU A 26 -8.53 71.77 14.70
CA LEU A 26 -7.31 71.03 15.04
C LEU A 26 -7.59 69.93 16.06
N LEU A 27 -8.40 70.23 17.09
CA LEU A 27 -8.81 69.25 18.10
C LEU A 27 -9.61 68.09 17.47
N ILE A 28 -10.55 68.39 16.55
CA ILE A 28 -11.29 67.37 15.81
C ILE A 28 -10.34 66.50 14.97
N LEU A 29 -9.38 67.11 14.27
CA LEU A 29 -8.41 66.39 13.45
C LEU A 29 -7.52 65.48 14.29
N VAL A 30 -7.05 65.94 15.45
CA VAL A 30 -6.28 65.12 16.39
C VAL A 30 -7.13 63.96 16.92
N LEU A 31 -8.39 64.20 17.28
CA LEU A 31 -9.31 63.13 17.71
C LEU A 31 -9.57 62.12 16.58
N ALA A 32 -9.73 62.57 15.34
CA ALA A 32 -9.92 61.70 14.19
C ALA A 32 -8.67 60.86 13.89
N LEU A 33 -7.47 61.46 13.94
CA LEU A 33 -6.20 60.75 13.73
C LEU A 33 -5.90 59.75 14.86
N THR A 34 -6.11 60.15 16.11
CA THR A 34 -5.92 59.26 17.26
C THR A 34 -6.94 58.13 17.25
N GLY A 35 -8.21 58.42 16.96
CA GLY A 35 -9.26 57.41 16.78
C GLY A 35 -8.95 56.44 15.65
N GLY A 36 -8.51 56.95 14.49
CA GLY A 36 -8.08 56.13 13.36
C GLY A 36 -6.87 55.26 13.67
N TYR A 37 -5.86 55.81 14.36
CA TYR A 37 -4.68 55.08 14.80
C TYR A 37 -5.01 53.98 15.83
N VAL A 38 -5.87 54.28 16.81
CA VAL A 38 -6.36 53.30 17.80
C VAL A 38 -7.16 52.20 17.10
N PHE A 39 -8.05 52.55 16.17
CA PHE A 39 -8.81 51.57 15.39
C PHE A 39 -7.90 50.67 14.54
N TYR A 40 -6.93 51.25 13.84
CA TYR A 40 -5.94 50.53 13.04
C TYR A 40 -5.08 49.58 13.89
N SER A 41 -4.55 50.08 15.02
CA SER A 41 -3.73 49.27 15.93
C SER A 41 -4.51 48.11 16.57
N ILE A 42 -5.77 48.33 16.96
CA ILE A 42 -6.64 47.24 17.47
C ILE A 42 -6.86 46.17 16.40
N ASN A 43 -7.15 46.55 15.15
CA ASN A 43 -7.38 45.58 14.08
C ASN A 43 -6.12 44.78 13.73
N ILE A 44 -4.94 45.42 13.70
CA ILE A 44 -3.67 44.71 13.48
C ILE A 44 -3.37 43.74 14.61
N ASN A 45 -3.55 44.15 15.87
CA ASN A 45 -3.29 43.27 17.01
C ASN A 45 -4.23 42.06 16.99
N LYS A 46 -5.50 42.26 16.62
CA LYS A 46 -6.45 41.15 16.43
C LYS A 46 -6.02 40.18 15.33
N ALA A 47 -5.65 40.69 14.15
CA ALA A 47 -5.17 39.87 13.05
C ALA A 47 -3.89 39.11 13.41
N LEU A 48 -2.97 39.74 14.16
CA LEU A 48 -1.76 39.09 14.65
C LEU A 48 -2.07 37.93 15.60
N HIS A 49 -3.02 38.12 16.53
CA HIS A 49 -3.46 37.05 17.44
C HIS A 49 -4.13 35.89 16.69
N GLU A 50 -4.99 36.18 15.71
CA GLU A 50 -5.66 35.16 14.91
C GLU A 50 -4.66 34.32 14.09
N VAL A 51 -3.65 34.95 13.49
CA VAL A 51 -2.56 34.24 12.78
C VAL A 51 -1.77 33.37 13.75
N ALA A 52 -1.41 33.88 14.93
CA ALA A 52 -0.65 33.12 15.93
C ALA A 52 -1.43 31.90 16.46
N ASP A 53 -2.75 32.03 16.64
CA ASP A 53 -3.61 30.92 17.06
C ASP A 53 -3.79 29.90 15.93
N LEU A 54 -3.91 30.35 14.68
CA LEU A 54 -3.97 29.45 13.53
C LEU A 54 -2.67 28.68 13.33
N GLU A 55 -1.51 29.33 13.49
CA GLU A 55 -0.20 28.68 13.46
C GLU A 55 -0.08 27.60 14.54
N ARG A 56 -0.53 27.89 15.76
CA ARG A 56 -0.56 26.90 16.85
C ARG A 56 -1.43 25.69 16.50
N GLN A 57 -2.64 25.93 16.00
CA GLN A 57 -3.53 24.83 15.60
C GLN A 57 -2.92 24.00 14.47
N LEU A 58 -2.27 24.64 13.50
CA LEU A 58 -1.58 23.95 12.42
C LEU A 58 -0.46 23.07 12.98
N LEU A 59 0.37 23.61 13.88
CA LEU A 59 1.45 22.83 14.51
C LEU A 59 0.89 21.62 15.27
N GLU A 60 -0.11 21.79 16.12
CA GLU A 60 -0.76 20.69 16.85
C GLU A 60 -1.34 19.63 15.91
N ARG A 61 -2.03 20.05 14.84
CA ARG A 61 -2.60 19.14 13.84
C ARG A 61 -1.49 18.39 13.10
N THR A 62 -0.40 19.06 12.74
CA THR A 62 0.72 18.43 12.05
C THR A 62 1.44 17.42 12.94
N GLU A 63 1.62 17.72 14.23
CA GLU A 63 2.19 16.78 15.20
C GLU A 63 1.29 15.55 15.36
N LEU A 64 -0.02 15.76 15.56
CA LEU A 64 -0.98 14.66 15.69
C LEU A 64 -1.01 13.80 14.42
N LEU A 65 -1.02 14.41 13.24
CA LEU A 65 -0.96 13.70 11.97
C LEU A 65 0.35 12.92 11.82
N SER A 66 1.49 13.49 12.22
CA SER A 66 2.79 12.81 12.18
C SER A 66 2.83 11.60 13.10
N TYR A 67 2.31 11.74 14.33
CA TYR A 67 2.20 10.66 15.31
C TYR A 67 1.28 9.54 14.81
N SER A 68 0.10 9.90 14.27
CA SER A 68 -0.84 8.94 13.70
C SER A 68 -0.22 8.19 12.51
N LYS A 69 0.51 8.87 11.62
CA LYS A 69 1.23 8.25 10.51
C LYS A 69 2.29 7.27 10.98
N LEU A 70 3.12 7.64 11.97
CA LEU A 70 4.16 6.77 12.52
C LEU A 70 3.55 5.52 13.18
N SER A 71 2.48 5.69 13.96
CA SER A 71 1.76 4.58 14.58
C SER A 71 1.16 3.63 13.53
N ALA A 72 0.51 4.18 12.51
CA ALA A 72 -0.05 3.39 11.40
C ALA A 72 1.03 2.66 10.60
N GLN A 73 2.17 3.33 10.34
CA GLN A 73 3.31 2.72 9.67
C GLN A 73 3.87 1.56 10.48
N LYS A 74 4.10 1.75 11.78
CA LYS A 74 4.58 0.69 12.67
C LYS A 74 3.65 -0.51 12.72
N ALA A 75 2.34 -0.27 12.87
CA ALA A 75 1.34 -1.34 12.86
C ALA A 75 1.33 -2.11 11.52
N ARG A 76 1.56 -1.40 10.40
CA ARG A 76 1.68 -2.01 9.08
C ARG A 76 2.95 -2.84 8.93
N GLU A 77 4.09 -2.35 9.43
CA GLU A 77 5.36 -3.08 9.43
C GLU A 77 5.28 -4.35 10.28
N ASP A 78 4.68 -4.25 11.47
CA ASP A 78 4.45 -5.40 12.35
C ASP A 78 3.55 -6.46 11.68
N ALA A 79 2.45 -6.03 11.04
CA ALA A 79 1.56 -6.92 10.30
C ALA A 79 2.26 -7.58 9.10
N ALA A 80 3.09 -6.83 8.37
CA ALA A 80 3.86 -7.36 7.24
C ALA A 80 4.89 -8.41 7.69
N SER A 81 5.61 -8.14 8.79
CA SER A 81 6.55 -9.09 9.39
C SER A 81 5.86 -10.38 9.86
N ALA A 82 4.70 -10.24 10.50
CA ALA A 82 3.89 -11.40 10.91
C ALA A 82 3.46 -12.27 9.72
N ASN A 83 3.01 -11.64 8.63
CA ASN A 83 2.66 -12.35 7.39
C ASN A 83 3.86 -13.04 6.76
N GLN A 84 5.02 -12.37 6.69
CA GLN A 84 6.24 -12.98 6.15
C GLN A 84 6.67 -14.23 6.94
N ASN A 85 6.61 -14.16 8.27
CA ASN A 85 6.92 -15.30 9.12
C ASN A 85 5.94 -16.47 8.91
N LYS A 86 4.64 -16.15 8.71
CA LYS A 86 3.62 -17.15 8.41
C LYS A 86 3.90 -17.85 7.06
N SER A 87 4.19 -17.09 6.01
CA SER A 87 4.52 -17.65 4.69
C SER A 87 5.80 -18.49 4.72
N ALA A 88 6.85 -18.03 5.43
CA ALA A 88 8.09 -18.79 5.59
C ALA A 88 7.87 -20.12 6.35
N LEU A 89 7.04 -20.10 7.40
CA LEU A 89 6.66 -21.30 8.14
C LEU A 89 5.92 -22.30 7.24
N LEU A 90 4.94 -21.84 6.46
CA LEU A 90 4.14 -22.69 5.58
C LEU A 90 4.98 -23.29 4.44
N SER A 91 5.89 -22.51 3.87
CA SER A 91 6.85 -23.00 2.88
C SER A 91 7.75 -24.10 3.44
N LYS A 92 8.27 -23.91 4.66
CA LYS A 92 9.08 -24.92 5.34
C LYS A 92 8.30 -26.19 5.61
N ILE A 93 7.10 -26.08 6.17
CA ILE A 93 6.23 -27.23 6.44
C ILE A 93 5.93 -28.01 5.15
N SER A 94 5.71 -27.32 4.04
CA SER A 94 5.46 -28.00 2.77
C SER A 94 6.65 -28.84 2.31
N HIS A 95 7.88 -28.31 2.37
CA HIS A 95 9.07 -29.10 2.06
C HIS A 95 9.16 -30.32 2.98
N ASP A 96 8.95 -30.11 4.29
CA ASP A 96 9.04 -31.17 5.30
C ASP A 96 7.97 -32.25 5.12
N ILE A 97 6.82 -31.95 4.48
CA ILE A 97 5.79 -32.94 4.13
C ILE A 97 6.03 -33.58 2.76
N ARG A 98 6.53 -32.82 1.77
CA ARG A 98 6.76 -33.32 0.40
C ARG A 98 7.78 -34.44 0.36
N THR A 99 8.88 -34.32 1.11
CA THR A 99 9.95 -35.34 1.15
C THR A 99 9.46 -36.72 1.64
N PRO A 100 8.78 -36.85 2.79
CA PRO A 100 8.23 -38.14 3.22
C PRO A 100 7.11 -38.63 2.30
N MET A 101 6.30 -37.73 1.74
CA MET A 101 5.24 -38.08 0.79
C MET A 101 5.77 -38.73 -0.48
N ASN A 102 6.77 -38.10 -1.13
CA ASN A 102 7.40 -38.66 -2.32
C ASN A 102 8.07 -40.01 -2.03
N THR A 103 8.59 -40.19 -0.81
CA THR A 103 9.15 -41.47 -0.37
C THR A 103 8.07 -42.55 -0.25
N ILE A 104 6.94 -42.25 0.40
CA ILE A 104 5.81 -43.18 0.55
C ILE A 104 5.20 -43.54 -0.82
N MET A 105 5.02 -42.56 -1.70
CA MET A 105 4.52 -42.78 -3.06
C MET A 105 5.50 -43.61 -3.89
N GLY A 106 6.81 -43.34 -3.79
CA GLY A 106 7.83 -44.15 -4.45
C GLY A 106 7.83 -45.60 -3.97
N MET A 107 7.71 -45.82 -2.66
CA MET A 107 7.60 -47.17 -2.08
C MET A 107 6.30 -47.87 -2.52
N ALA A 108 5.18 -47.16 -2.57
CA ALA A 108 3.90 -47.71 -3.03
C ALA A 108 3.93 -48.05 -4.53
N SER A 109 4.61 -47.23 -5.35
CA SER A 109 4.83 -47.51 -6.77
C SER A 109 5.66 -48.78 -6.96
N LEU A 110 6.80 -48.89 -6.26
CA LEU A 110 7.63 -50.09 -6.29
C LEU A 110 6.89 -51.34 -5.79
N LEU A 111 6.01 -51.19 -4.79
CA LEU A 111 5.19 -52.29 -4.28
C LEU A 111 4.21 -52.78 -5.35
N ASN A 112 3.58 -51.87 -6.10
CA ASN A 112 2.67 -52.20 -7.19
C ASN A 112 3.35 -52.89 -8.39
N GLU A 113 4.67 -52.79 -8.51
CA GLU A 113 5.45 -53.54 -9.51
C GLU A 113 5.74 -55.01 -9.09
N THR A 114 5.41 -55.38 -7.85
CA THR A 114 5.61 -56.75 -7.34
C THR A 114 4.38 -57.65 -7.57
N GLN A 115 4.51 -58.96 -7.32
CA GLN A 115 3.36 -59.87 -7.37
C GLN A 115 2.45 -59.64 -6.18
N LEU A 116 1.37 -58.88 -6.41
CA LEU A 116 0.31 -58.60 -5.45
C LEU A 116 -0.96 -59.37 -5.80
N ASN A 117 -1.75 -59.73 -4.78
CA ASN A 117 -3.12 -60.18 -5.00
C ASN A 117 -4.04 -58.97 -5.33
N PRO A 118 -5.26 -59.21 -5.84
CA PRO A 118 -6.15 -58.11 -6.27
C PRO A 118 -6.45 -57.07 -5.18
N GLU A 119 -6.62 -57.53 -3.94
CA GLU A 119 -6.95 -56.67 -2.79
C GLU A 119 -5.75 -55.80 -2.37
N GLN A 120 -4.54 -56.35 -2.40
CA GLN A 120 -3.28 -55.64 -2.14
C GLN A 120 -2.98 -54.58 -3.21
N HIS A 121 -3.28 -54.88 -4.47
CA HIS A 121 -3.14 -53.93 -5.57
C HIS A 121 -4.11 -52.75 -5.41
N GLU A 122 -5.35 -53.01 -4.97
CA GLU A 122 -6.32 -51.96 -4.66
C GLU A 122 -5.84 -51.06 -3.51
N TYR A 123 -5.23 -51.63 -2.46
CA TYR A 123 -4.62 -50.85 -1.38
C TYR A 123 -3.46 -49.98 -1.87
N GLY A 124 -2.55 -50.54 -2.68
CA GLY A 124 -1.42 -49.79 -3.26
C GLY A 124 -1.89 -48.63 -4.15
N SER A 125 -2.88 -48.88 -5.01
CA SER A 125 -3.51 -47.86 -5.86
C SER A 125 -4.21 -46.75 -5.05
N THR A 126 -4.86 -47.12 -3.94
CA THR A 126 -5.53 -46.15 -3.04
C THR A 126 -4.52 -45.26 -2.32
N ILE A 127 -3.39 -45.83 -1.87
CA ILE A 127 -2.28 -45.09 -1.25
C ILE A 127 -1.69 -44.08 -2.23
N LEU A 128 -1.46 -44.48 -3.48
CA LEU A 128 -0.95 -43.57 -4.52
C LEU A 128 -1.92 -42.41 -4.79
N SER A 129 -3.20 -42.69 -5.02
CA SER A 129 -4.22 -41.66 -5.28
C SER A 129 -4.39 -40.69 -4.10
N SER A 130 -4.33 -41.20 -2.87
CA SER A 130 -4.40 -40.38 -1.67
C SER A 130 -3.14 -39.53 -1.47
N GLY A 131 -1.97 -40.07 -1.83
CA GLY A 131 -0.71 -39.33 -1.87
C GLY A 131 -0.75 -38.17 -2.87
N GLU A 132 -1.21 -38.44 -4.08
CA GLU A 132 -1.38 -37.44 -5.14
C GLU A 132 -2.35 -36.32 -4.72
N ASN A 133 -3.49 -36.67 -4.12
CA ASN A 133 -4.47 -35.69 -3.64
C ASN A 133 -3.90 -34.81 -2.51
N LEU A 134 -3.16 -35.39 -1.57
CA LEU A 134 -2.57 -34.62 -0.48
C LEU A 134 -1.46 -33.68 -0.97
N LEU A 135 -0.63 -34.10 -1.93
CA LEU A 135 0.34 -33.20 -2.57
C LEU A 135 -0.35 -32.05 -3.32
N ALA A 136 -1.46 -32.33 -4.02
CA ALA A 136 -2.23 -31.29 -4.71
C ALA A 136 -2.75 -30.23 -3.73
N ILE A 137 -3.32 -30.63 -2.59
CA ILE A 137 -3.78 -29.72 -1.53
C ILE A 137 -2.62 -28.90 -0.96
N ILE A 138 -1.48 -29.55 -0.68
CA ILE A 138 -0.30 -28.87 -0.14
C ILE A 138 0.24 -27.84 -1.13
N ASN A 139 0.28 -28.18 -2.42
CA ASN A 139 0.72 -27.27 -3.48
C ASN A 139 -0.28 -26.09 -3.65
N GLU A 140 -1.59 -26.33 -3.54
CA GLU A 140 -2.62 -25.29 -3.60
C GLU A 140 -2.52 -24.29 -2.43
N ILE A 141 -2.29 -24.78 -1.20
CA ILE A 141 -2.09 -23.93 -0.02
C ILE A 141 -0.83 -23.06 -0.18
N LEU A 142 0.28 -23.67 -0.61
CA LEU A 142 1.54 -22.98 -0.86
C LEU A 142 1.42 -21.88 -1.92
N MET A 143 0.72 -22.17 -3.01
CA MET A 143 0.61 -21.27 -4.15
C MET A 143 -0.21 -20.04 -3.78
N ASN A 144 -1.30 -20.20 -3.05
CA ASN A 144 -2.11 -19.09 -2.55
C ASN A 144 -1.31 -18.14 -1.63
N ASP A 145 -0.49 -18.69 -0.73
CA ASP A 145 0.32 -17.86 0.19
C ASP A 145 1.48 -17.13 -0.52
N ILE A 146 2.09 -17.75 -1.54
CA ILE A 146 3.09 -17.11 -2.39
C ILE A 146 2.45 -15.95 -3.17
N LEU A 147 1.28 -16.17 -3.75
CA LEU A 147 0.47 -15.17 -4.45
C LEU A 147 0.13 -13.96 -3.56
N GLU A 148 -0.35 -14.21 -2.33
CA GLU A 148 -0.64 -13.15 -1.36
C GLU A 148 0.62 -12.36 -0.96
N TYR A 149 1.77 -13.03 -0.82
CA TYR A 149 3.04 -12.37 -0.54
C TYR A 149 3.46 -11.39 -1.66
N SER A 150 3.30 -11.74 -2.94
CA SER A 150 3.67 -10.83 -4.04
C SER A 150 2.83 -9.58 -4.15
N LYS A 151 1.56 -9.65 -3.75
CA LYS A 151 0.69 -8.46 -3.70
C LYS A 151 1.22 -7.43 -2.69
N MET A 152 1.90 -7.89 -1.63
CA MET A 152 2.47 -7.03 -0.58
C MET A 152 3.86 -6.48 -0.91
N GLU A 153 4.66 -7.16 -1.73
CA GLU A 153 6.08 -6.85 -1.99
C GLU A 153 6.33 -5.95 -3.23
N SER A 154 5.32 -5.20 -3.67
CA SER A 154 5.32 -4.34 -4.87
C SER A 154 6.30 -3.15 -4.85
N GLY A 155 7.36 -3.19 -4.03
CA GLY A 155 8.37 -2.13 -3.92
C GLY A 155 9.80 -2.55 -3.55
N ARG A 156 10.16 -3.84 -3.45
CA ARG A 156 11.57 -4.26 -3.25
C ARG A 156 12.35 -4.30 -4.57
N GLU A 157 13.64 -3.96 -4.50
CA GLU A 157 14.60 -4.06 -5.61
C GLU A 157 14.67 -5.51 -6.15
N LEU A 158 14.74 -5.65 -7.47
CA LEU A 158 14.84 -6.95 -8.13
C LEU A 158 16.17 -7.60 -7.78
N GLU A 159 16.13 -8.85 -7.31
CA GLU A 159 17.36 -9.60 -7.09
C GLU A 159 17.92 -10.04 -8.44
N ALA A 160 19.07 -9.50 -8.86
CA ALA A 160 19.69 -9.84 -10.14
C ALA A 160 20.62 -11.04 -9.98
N LYS A 161 20.16 -12.23 -10.36
CA LYS A 161 20.94 -13.48 -10.39
C LYS A 161 20.83 -14.15 -11.74
N ASP A 162 21.85 -14.91 -12.12
CA ASP A 162 21.81 -15.71 -13.34
C ASP A 162 20.90 -16.92 -13.13
N PHE A 163 19.99 -17.15 -14.07
CA PHE A 163 19.06 -18.28 -14.05
C PHE A 163 18.79 -18.82 -15.45
N ASP A 164 18.40 -20.10 -15.54
CA ASP A 164 17.96 -20.72 -16.78
C ASP A 164 16.46 -20.47 -16.99
N LEU A 165 16.10 -19.80 -18.08
CA LEU A 165 14.70 -19.48 -18.38
C LEU A 165 13.85 -20.73 -18.63
N ARG A 166 14.39 -21.71 -19.36
CA ARG A 166 13.65 -22.91 -19.78
C ARG A 166 13.34 -23.78 -18.57
N THR A 167 14.33 -24.01 -17.72
CA THR A 167 14.13 -24.72 -16.44
C THR A 167 13.09 -24.02 -15.58
N ASN A 168 13.08 -22.68 -15.55
CA ASN A 168 12.09 -21.94 -14.79
C ASN A 168 10.65 -22.15 -15.30
N ILE A 169 10.46 -22.14 -16.62
CA ILE A 169 9.15 -22.38 -17.24
C ILE A 169 8.72 -23.83 -17.01
N GLU A 170 9.63 -24.80 -17.15
CA GLU A 170 9.36 -26.22 -16.89
C GLU A 170 8.91 -26.46 -15.45
N GLU A 171 9.59 -25.87 -14.47
CA GLU A 171 9.19 -25.97 -13.06
C GLU A 171 7.79 -25.37 -12.80
N VAL A 172 7.39 -24.31 -13.52
CA VAL A 172 6.01 -23.80 -13.45
C VAL A 172 5.04 -24.81 -14.05
N PHE A 173 5.35 -25.37 -15.22
CA PHE A 173 4.48 -26.32 -15.91
C PHE A 173 4.29 -27.59 -15.10
N GLU A 174 5.33 -28.06 -14.41
CA GLU A 174 5.28 -29.23 -13.52
C GLU A 174 4.26 -29.04 -12.38
N VAL A 175 4.17 -27.84 -11.81
CA VAL A 175 3.17 -27.50 -10.77
C VAL A 175 1.74 -27.66 -11.30
N PHE A 176 1.50 -27.30 -12.57
CA PHE A 176 0.17 -27.37 -13.18
C PHE A 176 -0.09 -28.66 -13.95
N ALA A 177 0.90 -29.53 -14.16
CA ALA A 177 0.79 -30.72 -14.99
C ALA A 177 -0.35 -31.65 -14.55
N GLN A 178 -0.49 -31.88 -13.24
CA GLN A 178 -1.57 -32.70 -12.69
C GLN A 178 -2.95 -32.04 -12.90
N LYS A 179 -3.05 -30.72 -12.66
CA LYS A 179 -4.29 -29.95 -12.86
C LYS A 179 -4.70 -29.92 -14.33
N ALA A 180 -3.73 -29.81 -15.23
CA ALA A 180 -3.89 -29.88 -16.68
C ALA A 180 -4.43 -31.25 -17.10
N SER A 181 -3.82 -32.33 -16.60
CA SER A 181 -4.27 -33.70 -16.85
C SER A 181 -5.70 -33.95 -16.37
N LEU A 182 -6.07 -33.47 -15.18
CA LEU A 182 -7.43 -33.63 -14.63
C LEU A 182 -8.49 -32.87 -15.42
N LYS A 183 -8.13 -31.70 -15.96
CA LYS A 183 -9.03 -30.88 -16.80
C LYS A 183 -8.95 -31.20 -18.29
N ASN A 184 -8.09 -32.13 -18.69
CA ASN A 184 -7.80 -32.46 -20.08
C ASN A 184 -7.44 -31.22 -20.93
N ILE A 185 -6.58 -30.37 -20.37
CA ILE A 185 -6.05 -29.15 -21.01
C ILE A 185 -4.57 -29.39 -21.32
N GLU A 186 -4.15 -29.06 -22.54
CA GLU A 186 -2.76 -29.23 -22.97
C GLU A 186 -1.92 -28.00 -22.56
N LEU A 187 -0.73 -28.22 -22.02
CA LEU A 187 0.21 -27.15 -21.65
C LEU A 187 1.37 -27.16 -22.64
N ILE A 188 1.56 -26.08 -23.38
CA ILE A 188 2.60 -25.94 -24.40
C ILE A 188 3.39 -24.67 -24.13
N TYR A 189 4.73 -24.74 -24.22
CA TYR A 189 5.57 -23.56 -24.18
C TYR A 189 6.54 -23.52 -25.37
N LEU A 190 6.84 -22.32 -25.87
CA LEU A 190 7.83 -22.11 -26.91
C LEU A 190 8.78 -20.97 -26.54
N VAL A 191 10.06 -21.31 -26.35
CA VAL A 191 11.13 -20.31 -26.19
C VAL A 191 11.93 -20.24 -27.49
N GLU A 192 11.91 -19.07 -28.14
CA GLU A 192 12.62 -18.85 -29.40
C GLU A 192 14.13 -19.15 -29.28
N PRO A 193 14.78 -19.61 -30.38
CA PRO A 193 16.19 -20.02 -30.34
C PRO A 193 17.18 -18.87 -30.10
N ASP A 194 16.76 -17.64 -30.36
CA ASP A 194 17.53 -16.41 -30.15
C ASP A 194 17.57 -15.97 -28.69
N VAL A 195 16.70 -16.53 -27.83
CA VAL A 195 16.67 -16.25 -26.40
C VAL A 195 17.84 -16.97 -25.71
N PRO A 196 18.71 -16.22 -24.99
CA PRO A 196 19.80 -16.81 -24.22
C PRO A 196 19.28 -17.81 -23.17
N VAL A 197 19.99 -18.92 -23.01
CA VAL A 197 19.67 -19.94 -21.99
C VAL A 197 19.78 -19.37 -20.58
N GLN A 198 20.83 -18.58 -20.32
CA GLN A 198 21.01 -17.86 -19.07
C GLN A 198 20.58 -16.40 -19.19
N LEU A 199 19.68 -15.99 -18.31
CA LEU A 199 19.26 -14.61 -18.14
C LEU A 199 19.62 -14.12 -16.74
N THR A 200 19.92 -12.83 -16.61
CA THR A 200 20.17 -12.20 -15.32
C THR A 200 18.90 -11.49 -14.85
N GLY A 201 18.38 -11.86 -13.68
CA GLY A 201 17.19 -11.26 -13.10
C GLY A 201 16.63 -12.04 -11.92
N ASP A 202 15.42 -11.68 -11.51
CA ASP A 202 14.73 -12.31 -10.38
C ASP A 202 13.89 -13.50 -10.87
N ALA A 203 14.53 -14.67 -10.90
CA ALA A 203 13.93 -15.95 -11.26
C ALA A 203 12.63 -16.25 -10.48
N LEU A 204 12.59 -15.89 -9.19
CA LEU A 204 11.48 -16.20 -8.30
C LEU A 204 10.25 -15.36 -8.67
N ARG A 205 10.45 -14.06 -8.94
CA ARG A 205 9.39 -13.17 -9.41
C ARG A 205 8.89 -13.53 -10.79
N LEU A 206 9.78 -13.91 -11.72
CA LEU A 206 9.36 -14.35 -13.05
C LEU A 206 8.47 -15.59 -12.95
N ARG A 207 8.90 -16.59 -12.19
CA ARG A 207 8.10 -17.80 -11.92
C ARG A 207 6.72 -17.47 -11.40
N GLN A 208 6.65 -16.52 -10.49
CA GLN A 208 5.40 -16.08 -9.90
C GLN A 208 4.47 -15.40 -10.91
N ILE A 209 5.01 -14.55 -11.78
CA ILE A 209 4.23 -13.95 -12.87
C ILE A 209 3.65 -15.05 -13.76
N LEU A 210 4.48 -16.03 -14.14
CA LEU A 210 4.06 -17.15 -14.97
C LEU A 210 2.97 -18.00 -14.29
N ILE A 211 3.13 -18.31 -13.00
CA ILE A 211 2.12 -19.02 -12.20
C ILE A 211 0.77 -18.29 -12.24
N ASN A 212 0.77 -16.98 -12.01
CA ASN A 212 -0.46 -16.19 -11.99
C ASN A 212 -1.14 -16.17 -13.37
N LEU A 213 -0.36 -16.09 -14.44
CA LEU A 213 -0.87 -16.10 -15.80
C LEU A 213 -1.49 -17.46 -16.14
N VAL A 214 -0.77 -18.55 -15.85
CA VAL A 214 -1.25 -19.92 -16.08
C VAL A 214 -2.51 -20.21 -15.27
N GLU A 215 -2.55 -19.79 -14.01
CA GLU A 215 -3.73 -19.98 -13.16
C GLU A 215 -4.95 -19.20 -13.66
N ASN A 216 -4.75 -17.96 -14.10
CA ASN A 216 -5.81 -17.16 -14.73
C ASN A 216 -6.30 -17.80 -16.02
N ALA A 217 -5.39 -18.38 -16.82
CA ALA A 217 -5.75 -19.15 -17.99
C ALA A 217 -6.65 -20.33 -17.60
N PHE A 218 -6.25 -21.17 -16.65
CA PHE A 218 -7.07 -22.30 -16.14
C PHE A 218 -8.43 -21.92 -15.56
N THR A 219 -8.60 -20.67 -15.13
CA THR A 219 -9.87 -20.14 -14.63
C THR A 219 -10.78 -19.70 -15.79
N SER A 220 -10.20 -19.30 -16.91
CA SER A 220 -10.91 -18.71 -18.06
C SER A 220 -11.31 -19.73 -19.13
N ILE A 221 -10.61 -20.88 -19.20
CA ILE A 221 -10.85 -21.91 -20.23
C ILE A 221 -11.42 -23.20 -19.62
N THR A 222 -12.40 -23.74 -20.32
CA THR A 222 -13.11 -24.98 -19.95
C THR A 222 -12.55 -26.21 -20.68
N SER A 223 -11.85 -26.03 -21.80
CA SER A 223 -11.20 -27.09 -22.60
C SER A 223 -10.24 -26.47 -23.63
N GLY A 224 -9.21 -27.19 -24.07
CA GLY A 224 -8.27 -26.76 -25.12
C GLY A 224 -6.81 -26.81 -24.67
N GLU A 225 -6.03 -25.82 -25.09
CA GLU A 225 -4.60 -25.70 -24.77
C GLU A 225 -4.27 -24.33 -24.16
N ILE A 226 -3.25 -24.29 -23.30
CA ILE A 226 -2.61 -23.07 -22.80
C ILE A 226 -1.22 -23.02 -23.40
N PHE A 227 -0.98 -21.98 -24.20
CA PHE A 227 0.29 -21.74 -24.88
C PHE A 227 1.01 -20.55 -24.26
N ILE A 228 2.31 -20.71 -23.96
CA ILE A 228 3.21 -19.69 -23.43
C ILE A 228 4.39 -19.46 -24.35
#